data_AF-A0A5A7ZL86-F1
#
_entry.id   AF-A0A5A7ZL86-F1
#
_cell.length_a   1.000
_cell.length_b   1.000
_cell.length_c   1.000
_cell.angle_alpha   90.00
_cell.angle_beta   90.00
_cell.angle_gamma   90.00
#
_symmetry.space_group_name_H-M   'P 1'
#
loop_
_entity.id
_entity.type
_entity.pdbx_description
1 polymer ?
#
loop_
_entity_poly.entity_id
_entity_poly.type
_entity_poly.pdbx_seq_one_letter_code
_entity_poly.pdbx_strand_id
1 'polypeptide(L)'
;MGEPGLRARQTDRGGRLIGGYDERCAADFASLGEGRDLTREDRAWLVRVVTGAVRPNRDKPLWDLAHALAALAALARARDGRDLVTLILDPRLAKPAAAASRFADARSEGAATDARGLVLSGARDWRCTWAGLGRLLTVAEFLLTADDLASFATVSGWLDELVRAPGPDAAEFLAKRLARQLAAYRNAHLPLAPLERRFRAILDHLDGRTAFTDDDIVGFWRGEMAAGDERPGFRTVAEHFVTFEVAGHLLGSLASLGSAASLDAVAGWEERLDASLADLATAEPAEGLADLLADLPDGPKILTGAERDDLADLLRLDPFHRTRPLTSLRAVSFGRVQSGLANRLRRGGGGAGLAERAACAEAESYAAVAARAKALSAHLARMLRIAAALRLAAADGLAPEVRAALAAAEADLKRVRRAGFDDRAQVQAGFAAADAALLRLADEIGGLERALDALARQRPLDAAFAADRAVFAETLSAAYAGEAAA
;
A
#
# COMPACT_ATOMS: atom_id res chain seq x y z
N MET A 1 -37.33 -9.34 34.53
CA MET A 1 -35.95 -9.58 34.98
C MET A 1 -35.27 -10.42 33.92
N GLY A 2 -34.53 -9.78 33.01
CA GLY A 2 -33.77 -10.43 31.95
C GLY A 2 -32.49 -9.62 31.74
N GLU A 3 -31.35 -10.22 32.03
CA GLU A 3 -30.04 -9.66 31.75
C GLU A 3 -29.75 -9.73 30.24
N PRO A 4 -29.31 -8.65 29.60
CA PRO A 4 -28.72 -8.71 28.27
C PRO A 4 -27.21 -8.99 28.40
N GLY A 5 -26.81 -10.15 27.87
CA GLY A 5 -25.41 -10.57 27.79
C GLY A 5 -24.57 -9.62 26.93
N LEU A 6 -23.48 -9.12 27.51
CA LEU A 6 -22.37 -8.51 26.79
C LEU A 6 -21.72 -9.56 25.89
N ARG A 7 -21.93 -9.46 24.57
CA ARG A 7 -21.03 -10.06 23.59
C ARG A 7 -19.81 -9.15 23.43
N ALA A 8 -18.67 -9.63 23.89
CA ALA A 8 -17.37 -9.04 23.61
C ALA A 8 -17.17 -8.96 22.08
N ARG A 9 -17.00 -7.74 21.57
CA ARG A 9 -16.49 -7.51 20.21
C ARG A 9 -15.03 -7.96 20.20
N GLN A 10 -14.80 -9.15 19.67
CA GLN A 10 -13.48 -9.60 19.26
C GLN A 10 -13.06 -8.69 18.10
N THR A 11 -12.15 -7.76 18.38
CA THR A 11 -11.59 -6.85 17.39
C THR A 11 -10.70 -7.65 16.45
N ASP A 12 -11.09 -7.67 15.18
CA ASP A 12 -10.35 -8.22 14.07
C ASP A 12 -9.05 -7.41 13.89
N ARG A 13 -7.96 -7.88 14.50
CA ARG A 13 -6.61 -7.28 14.43
C ARG A 13 -5.79 -7.84 13.27
N GLY A 14 -6.45 -8.23 12.18
CA GLY A 14 -5.81 -8.74 10.96
C GLY A 14 -5.89 -7.73 9.83
N GLY A 15 -5.31 -6.53 9.99
CA GLY A 15 -5.14 -5.61 8.86
C GLY A 15 -4.36 -6.29 7.74
N ARG A 16 -4.85 -6.20 6.50
CA ARG A 16 -4.18 -6.75 5.32
C ARG A 16 -2.95 -5.87 5.05
N LEU A 17 -1.77 -6.48 4.97
CA LEU A 17 -0.54 -5.77 4.58
C LEU A 17 -0.60 -5.52 3.07
N ILE A 18 -0.62 -4.26 2.66
CA ILE A 18 -0.51 -3.85 1.25
C ILE A 18 0.86 -3.19 1.10
N GLY A 19 1.74 -3.75 0.25
CA GLY A 19 3.05 -3.13 -0.04
C GLY A 19 4.04 -3.10 1.14
N GLY A 20 3.84 -3.91 2.18
CA GLY A 20 4.76 -4.00 3.33
C GLY A 20 4.45 -3.06 4.50
N TYR A 21 3.34 -2.34 4.45
CA TYR A 21 2.75 -1.57 5.55
C TYR A 21 1.27 -1.90 5.68
N ASP A 22 0.65 -1.62 6.82
CA ASP A 22 -0.80 -1.77 6.96
C ASP A 22 -1.56 -0.57 6.38
N GLU A 23 -2.81 -0.77 5.97
CA GLU A 23 -3.69 0.27 5.42
C GLU A 23 -3.85 1.48 6.35
N ARG A 24 -3.71 1.26 7.67
CA ARG A 24 -3.77 2.31 8.69
C ARG A 24 -2.59 3.27 8.57
N CYS A 25 -1.39 2.75 8.36
CA CYS A 25 -0.21 3.58 8.15
C CYS A 25 -0.36 4.49 6.93
N ALA A 26 -0.95 3.98 5.84
CA ALA A 26 -1.24 4.78 4.65
C ALA A 26 -2.24 5.90 4.95
N ALA A 27 -3.32 5.60 5.66
CA ALA A 27 -4.34 6.57 6.06
C ALA A 27 -3.78 7.67 6.98
N ASP A 28 -2.90 7.31 7.93
CA ASP A 28 -2.23 8.27 8.81
C ASP A 28 -1.40 9.28 7.99
N PHE A 29 -0.67 8.83 6.97
CA PHE A 29 0.10 9.73 6.08
C PHE A 29 -0.79 10.60 5.19
N ALA A 30 -1.86 10.03 4.63
CA ALA A 30 -2.78 10.76 3.75
C ALA A 30 -3.46 11.92 4.50
N SER A 31 -3.99 11.63 5.70
CA SER A 31 -4.65 12.61 6.57
C SER A 31 -3.75 13.81 6.89
N LEU A 32 -2.48 13.56 7.23
CA LEU A 32 -1.51 14.63 7.48
C LEU A 32 -1.12 15.41 6.22
N GLY A 33 -0.98 14.69 5.11
CA GLY A 33 -0.66 15.27 3.81
C GLY A 33 -1.70 16.30 3.38
N GLU A 34 -2.97 15.96 3.55
CA GLU A 34 -4.12 16.83 3.24
C GLU A 34 -4.29 17.94 4.29
N GLY A 35 -4.31 17.60 5.57
CA GLY A 35 -4.59 18.53 6.67
C GLY A 35 -3.60 19.70 6.75
N ARG A 36 -2.35 19.48 6.35
CA ARG A 36 -1.29 20.50 6.37
C ARG A 36 -0.92 21.07 5.00
N ASP A 37 -1.56 20.63 3.92
CA ASP A 37 -1.18 21.02 2.55
C ASP A 37 0.32 20.74 2.31
N LEU A 38 0.78 19.55 2.75
CA LEU A 38 2.21 19.21 2.70
C LEU A 38 2.67 19.09 1.25
N THR A 39 3.83 19.70 0.99
CA THR A 39 4.50 19.52 -0.29
C THR A 39 4.91 18.06 -0.48
N ARG A 40 5.13 17.70 -1.74
CA ARG A 40 5.70 16.42 -2.17
C ARG A 40 6.92 16.01 -1.33
N GLU A 41 7.82 16.96 -1.12
CA GLU A 41 9.07 16.82 -0.40
C GLU A 41 8.85 16.59 1.11
N ASP A 42 7.95 17.35 1.72
CA ASP A 42 7.67 17.24 3.16
C ASP A 42 6.98 15.92 3.51
N ARG A 43 6.09 15.41 2.62
CA ARG A 43 5.48 14.07 2.74
C ARG A 43 6.55 12.98 2.69
N ALA A 44 7.44 13.03 1.70
CA ALA A 44 8.52 12.05 1.56
C ALA A 44 9.48 12.08 2.76
N TRP A 45 9.82 13.27 3.26
CA TRP A 45 10.61 13.43 4.46
C TRP A 45 9.92 12.83 5.69
N LEU A 46 8.62 13.08 5.90
CA LEU A 46 7.85 12.50 7.00
C LEU A 46 7.88 10.96 6.95
N VAL A 47 7.64 10.37 5.77
CA VAL A 47 7.70 8.91 5.59
C VAL A 47 9.09 8.37 5.95
N ARG A 48 10.18 9.02 5.53
CA ARG A 48 11.56 8.60 5.92
C ARG A 48 11.76 8.64 7.44
N VAL A 49 11.26 9.67 8.11
CA VAL A 49 11.33 9.77 9.57
C VAL A 49 10.53 8.63 10.21
N VAL A 50 9.28 8.43 9.80
CA VAL A 50 8.38 7.42 10.40
C VAL A 50 8.85 5.99 10.13
N THR A 51 9.40 5.70 8.95
CA THR A 51 9.96 4.38 8.61
C THR A 51 11.36 4.14 9.19
N GLY A 52 12.06 5.20 9.58
CA GLY A 52 13.42 5.08 10.13
C GLY A 52 14.52 5.00 9.07
N ALA A 53 14.24 5.52 7.87
CA ALA A 53 15.17 5.59 6.74
C ALA A 53 16.15 6.78 6.81
N VAL A 54 16.13 7.57 7.90
CA VAL A 54 17.08 8.68 8.10
C VAL A 54 18.48 8.15 8.46
N ARG A 55 19.52 8.70 7.84
CA ARG A 55 20.94 8.32 8.04
C ARG A 55 21.80 9.58 8.23
N PRO A 56 22.95 9.49 8.94
CA PRO A 56 23.48 8.31 9.63
C PRO A 56 22.74 7.98 10.94
N ASN A 57 22.05 8.96 11.53
CA ASN A 57 21.31 8.79 12.78
C ASN A 57 19.80 8.81 12.55
N ARG A 58 19.17 7.65 12.67
CA ARG A 58 17.72 7.46 12.52
C ARG A 58 16.87 8.33 13.44
N ASP A 59 17.35 8.58 14.65
CA ASP A 59 16.55 9.22 15.71
C ASP A 59 16.84 10.74 15.82
N LYS A 60 17.72 11.28 14.96
CA LYS A 60 18.03 12.72 14.88
C LYS A 60 16.78 13.61 14.73
N PRO A 61 15.80 13.30 13.85
CA PRO A 61 14.61 14.14 13.71
C PRO A 61 13.77 14.24 15.00
N LEU A 62 13.73 13.19 15.82
CA LEU A 62 13.00 13.20 17.09
C LEU A 62 13.74 13.98 18.16
N TRP A 63 15.07 13.94 18.11
CA TRP A 63 15.91 14.80 18.92
C TRP A 63 15.73 16.28 18.53
N ASP A 64 15.77 16.61 17.24
CA ASP A 64 15.53 17.97 16.74
C ASP A 64 14.10 18.44 17.08
N LEU A 65 13.10 17.57 16.98
CA LEU A 65 11.72 17.87 17.35
C LEU A 65 11.61 18.23 18.84
N ALA A 66 12.19 17.44 19.72
CA ALA A 66 12.10 17.72 21.15
C ALA A 66 12.72 19.07 21.53
N HIS A 67 13.83 19.45 20.87
CA HIS A 67 14.46 20.76 21.04
C HIS A 67 13.59 21.88 20.46
N ALA A 68 12.99 21.67 19.29
CA ALA A 68 12.03 22.62 18.72
C ALA A 68 10.84 22.88 19.65
N LEU A 69 10.26 21.83 20.24
CA LEU A 69 9.15 21.94 21.18
C LEU A 69 9.55 22.65 22.47
N ALA A 70 10.77 22.43 22.98
CA ALA A 70 11.28 23.15 24.14
C ALA A 70 11.45 24.65 23.85
N ALA A 71 11.98 24.99 22.66
CA ALA A 71 12.09 26.37 22.20
C ALA A 71 10.71 27.03 22.06
N LEU A 72 9.74 26.33 21.46
CA LEU A 72 8.38 26.83 21.30
C LEU A 72 7.69 27.03 22.65
N ALA A 73 7.89 26.14 23.63
CA ALA A 73 7.33 26.29 24.96
C ALA A 73 7.80 27.60 25.60
N ALA A 74 9.10 27.89 25.52
CA ALA A 74 9.70 29.10 26.05
C ALA A 74 9.24 30.36 25.28
N LEU A 75 9.32 30.35 23.95
CA LEU A 75 9.01 31.50 23.10
C LEU A 75 7.52 31.85 23.10
N ALA A 76 6.64 30.86 23.11
CA ALA A 76 5.19 31.06 23.17
C ALA A 76 4.68 31.30 24.60
N ARG A 77 5.55 31.18 25.62
CA ARG A 77 5.19 31.22 27.05
C ARG A 77 4.06 30.25 27.36
N ALA A 78 4.20 29.02 26.88
CA ALA A 78 3.23 27.95 27.08
C ALA A 78 3.01 27.74 28.59
N ARG A 79 1.75 27.60 28.99
CA ARG A 79 1.35 27.38 30.40
C ARG A 79 1.19 25.90 30.70
N ASP A 80 0.79 25.14 29.70
CA ASP A 80 0.63 23.70 29.74
C ASP A 80 0.93 23.08 28.36
N GLY A 81 0.88 21.76 28.28
CA GLY A 81 1.09 21.01 27.05
C GLY A 81 0.01 21.27 26.00
N ARG A 82 -1.19 21.76 26.37
CA ARG A 82 -2.25 22.09 25.39
C ARG A 82 -1.88 23.30 24.56
N ASP A 83 -1.19 24.28 25.14
CA ASP A 83 -0.64 25.41 24.38
C ASP A 83 0.33 24.90 23.29
N LEU A 84 1.17 23.89 23.59
CA LEU A 84 2.03 23.22 22.59
C LEU A 84 1.23 22.39 21.58
N VAL A 85 0.24 21.59 22.02
CA VAL A 85 -0.63 20.84 21.09
C VAL A 85 -1.32 21.78 20.12
N THR A 86 -1.76 22.95 20.57
CA THR A 86 -2.36 23.98 19.70
C THR A 86 -1.38 24.46 18.63
N LEU A 87 -0.10 24.63 18.98
CA LEU A 87 0.94 24.97 17.99
C LEU A 87 1.25 23.82 17.06
N ILE A 88 1.30 22.59 17.58
CA ILE A 88 1.53 21.40 16.78
C ILE A 88 0.40 21.30 15.76
N LEU A 89 -0.87 21.31 16.15
CA LEU A 89 -2.02 21.14 15.26
C LEU A 89 -2.40 22.38 14.44
N ASP A 90 -1.60 23.46 14.43
CA ASP A 90 -1.88 24.64 13.60
C ASP A 90 -1.30 24.44 12.17
N PRO A 91 -2.14 24.13 11.17
CA PRO A 91 -1.65 23.80 9.82
C PRO A 91 -0.93 24.98 9.15
N ARG A 92 -1.19 26.22 9.61
CA ARG A 92 -0.51 27.41 9.07
C ARG A 92 0.99 27.40 9.37
N LEU A 93 1.41 26.75 10.46
CA LEU A 93 2.82 26.66 10.86
C LEU A 93 3.63 25.66 10.02
N ALA A 94 2.99 24.93 9.10
CA ALA A 94 3.69 24.21 8.03
C ALA A 94 4.39 25.18 7.06
N LYS A 95 3.92 26.43 6.93
CA LYS A 95 4.49 27.42 5.99
C LYS A 95 5.59 28.24 6.67
N PRO A 96 6.84 28.26 6.13
CA PRO A 96 7.97 28.96 6.76
C PRO A 96 7.70 30.43 7.05
N ALA A 97 7.06 31.15 6.13
CA ALA A 97 6.73 32.56 6.28
C ALA A 97 5.74 32.82 7.43
N ALA A 98 4.76 31.93 7.62
CA ALA A 98 3.80 32.06 8.71
C ALA A 98 4.44 31.77 10.07
N ALA A 99 5.32 30.77 10.15
CA ALA A 99 6.12 30.51 11.35
C ALA A 99 7.03 31.70 11.70
N ALA A 100 7.77 32.22 10.71
CA ALA A 100 8.63 33.38 10.89
C ALA A 100 7.84 34.62 11.35
N SER A 101 6.69 34.89 10.74
CA SER A 101 5.84 36.02 11.13
C SER A 101 5.27 35.86 12.55
N ARG A 102 4.92 34.64 12.97
CA ARG A 102 4.35 34.38 14.28
C ARG A 102 5.36 34.56 15.41
N PHE A 103 6.60 34.14 15.17
CA PHE A 103 7.67 34.15 16.18
C PHE A 103 8.71 35.25 15.91
N ALA A 104 8.37 36.24 15.08
CA ALA A 104 9.20 37.40 14.82
C ALA A 104 9.56 38.10 16.13
N ASP A 105 10.84 38.34 16.35
CA ASP A 105 11.40 39.01 17.53
C ASP A 105 11.12 38.31 18.88
N ALA A 106 10.59 37.08 18.86
CA ALA A 106 10.33 36.32 20.07
C ALA A 106 11.66 35.96 20.77
N ARG A 107 11.74 36.27 22.07
CA ARG A 107 12.91 35.96 22.91
C ARG A 107 12.46 35.52 24.30
N SER A 108 13.15 34.51 24.81
CA SER A 108 13.06 34.01 26.17
C SER A 108 14.46 33.62 26.65
N GLU A 109 14.63 33.41 27.95
CA GLU A 109 15.86 32.82 28.48
C GLU A 109 16.12 31.47 27.80
N GLY A 110 17.32 31.31 27.23
CA GLY A 110 17.74 30.09 26.52
C GLY A 110 17.12 29.87 25.13
N ALA A 111 16.17 30.70 24.68
CA ALA A 111 15.49 30.53 23.38
C ALA A 111 15.30 31.87 22.65
N ALA A 112 15.67 31.92 21.39
CA ALA A 112 15.53 33.10 20.55
C ALA A 112 15.18 32.71 19.10
N THR A 113 14.86 33.71 18.30
CA THR A 113 14.69 33.56 16.86
C THR A 113 15.71 34.42 16.11
N ASP A 114 16.12 33.97 14.93
CA ASP A 114 16.90 34.74 13.96
C ASP A 114 16.21 34.74 12.59
N ALA A 115 16.85 35.36 11.59
CA ALA A 115 16.30 35.43 10.24
C ALA A 115 16.07 34.04 9.59
N ARG A 116 16.75 33.00 10.06
CA ARG A 116 16.70 31.65 9.51
C ARG A 116 15.75 30.74 10.28
N GLY A 117 15.58 30.94 11.60
CA GLY A 117 14.71 30.08 12.39
C GLY A 117 14.83 30.20 13.90
N LEU A 118 14.60 29.08 14.58
CA LEU A 118 14.70 28.94 16.03
C LEU A 118 16.14 28.68 16.45
N VAL A 119 16.53 29.30 17.55
CA VAL A 119 17.84 29.14 18.19
C VAL A 119 17.64 28.85 19.68
N LEU A 120 18.16 27.72 20.15
CA LEU A 120 18.32 27.46 21.58
C LEU A 120 19.79 27.67 21.96
N SER A 121 20.01 28.49 22.98
CA SER A 121 21.33 28.83 23.52
C SER A 121 21.53 28.12 24.87
N GLY A 122 22.66 27.43 25.06
CA GLY A 122 22.92 26.65 26.28
C GLY A 122 24.15 25.75 26.20
N ALA A 123 24.18 24.63 26.93
CA ALA A 123 25.31 23.68 26.95
C ALA A 123 25.57 22.98 25.60
N ARG A 124 24.57 22.95 24.72
CA ARG A 124 24.70 22.61 23.30
C ARG A 124 23.86 23.57 22.50
N ASP A 125 24.50 24.38 21.66
CA ASP A 125 23.79 25.25 20.73
C ASP A 125 22.98 24.40 19.74
N TRP A 126 21.68 24.68 19.64
CA TRP A 126 20.78 24.03 18.69
C TRP A 126 20.09 25.07 17.82
N ARG A 127 19.92 24.74 16.54
CA ARG A 127 19.25 25.60 15.57
C ARG A 127 18.38 24.78 14.63
N CYS A 128 17.26 25.36 14.22
CA CYS A 128 16.39 24.80 13.20
C CYS A 128 15.84 25.92 12.34
N THR A 129 15.78 25.70 11.02
CA THR A 129 15.20 26.68 10.09
C THR A 129 13.67 26.73 10.22
N TRP A 130 13.03 27.79 9.73
CA TRP A 130 11.56 27.86 9.69
C TRP A 130 10.91 26.72 8.91
N ALA A 131 11.53 26.28 7.81
CA ALA A 131 11.09 25.12 7.05
C ALA A 131 11.29 23.82 7.84
N GLY A 132 12.44 23.68 8.51
CA GLY A 132 12.71 22.57 9.41
C GLY A 132 11.68 22.50 10.55
N LEU A 133 11.28 23.64 11.12
CA LEU A 133 10.26 23.69 12.15
C LEU A 133 8.91 23.15 11.64
N GLY A 134 8.48 23.58 10.45
CA GLY A 134 7.25 23.07 9.82
C GLY A 134 7.26 21.55 9.69
N ARG A 135 8.37 20.98 9.19
CA ARG A 135 8.60 19.53 9.11
C ARG A 135 8.54 18.84 10.48
N LEU A 136 9.23 19.38 11.48
CA LEU A 136 9.23 18.81 12.83
C LEU A 136 7.82 18.82 13.44
N LEU A 137 7.07 19.91 13.29
CA LEU A 137 5.68 19.98 13.77
C LEU A 137 4.79 18.94 13.07
N THR A 138 5.04 18.62 11.81
CA THR A 138 4.34 17.52 11.12
C THR A 138 4.65 16.16 11.75
N VAL A 139 5.89 15.90 12.16
CA VAL A 139 6.23 14.66 12.91
C VAL A 139 5.54 14.65 14.27
N ALA A 140 5.45 15.80 14.94
CA ALA A 140 4.76 15.91 16.21
C ALA A 140 3.26 15.63 16.07
N GLU A 141 2.64 16.12 15.00
CA GLU A 141 1.24 15.82 14.69
C GLU A 141 1.04 14.34 14.41
N PHE A 142 1.89 13.73 13.58
CA PHE A 142 1.86 12.28 13.36
C PHE A 142 1.90 11.50 14.69
N LEU A 143 2.82 11.84 15.60
CA LEU A 143 2.94 11.16 16.89
C LEU A 143 1.71 11.37 17.80
N LEU A 144 0.95 12.45 17.62
CA LEU A 144 -0.29 12.71 18.34
C LEU A 144 -1.48 11.99 17.71
N THR A 145 -1.54 11.92 16.39
CA THR A 145 -2.76 11.55 15.66
C THR A 145 -2.77 10.15 15.07
N ALA A 146 -1.60 9.54 14.87
CA ALA A 146 -1.49 8.21 14.28
C ALA A 146 -2.23 7.13 15.09
N ASP A 147 -2.67 6.08 14.39
CA ASP A 147 -3.49 4.98 14.93
C ASP A 147 -4.72 5.49 15.70
N ASP A 148 -5.51 6.37 15.05
CA ASP A 148 -6.76 6.92 15.59
C ASP A 148 -6.59 7.56 16.97
N LEU A 149 -5.58 8.44 17.09
CA LEU A 149 -5.25 9.15 18.33
C LEU A 149 -4.85 8.24 19.51
N ALA A 150 -4.47 6.98 19.27
CA ALA A 150 -4.15 6.01 20.34
C ALA A 150 -3.10 6.52 21.33
N SER A 151 -2.16 7.36 20.86
CA SER A 151 -1.05 7.90 21.66
C SER A 151 -1.29 9.32 22.18
N PHE A 152 -2.42 9.95 21.83
CA PHE A 152 -2.63 11.38 22.02
C PHE A 152 -2.49 11.82 23.48
N ALA A 153 -3.15 11.11 24.40
CA ALA A 153 -3.12 11.44 25.83
C ALA A 153 -1.72 11.28 26.42
N THR A 154 -1.01 10.22 26.01
CA THR A 154 0.36 9.94 26.48
C THR A 154 1.35 11.00 26.00
N VAL A 155 1.35 11.32 24.70
CA VAL A 155 2.25 12.32 24.13
C VAL A 155 1.94 13.72 24.68
N SER A 156 0.66 14.08 24.79
CA SER A 156 0.25 15.37 25.41
C SER A 156 0.72 15.49 26.86
N GLY A 157 0.68 14.41 27.65
CA GLY A 157 1.23 14.40 29.00
C GLY A 157 2.74 14.63 29.05
N TRP A 158 3.49 14.14 28.06
CA TRP A 158 4.92 14.45 27.95
C TRP A 158 5.18 15.91 27.60
N LEU A 159 4.28 16.55 26.85
CA LEU A 159 4.34 17.98 26.56
C LEU A 159 4.05 18.82 27.82
N ASP A 160 3.11 18.39 28.67
CA ASP A 160 2.89 19.02 29.99
C ASP A 160 4.17 18.98 30.85
N GLU A 161 4.86 17.84 30.88
CA GLU A 161 6.13 17.70 31.59
C GLU A 161 7.20 18.63 31.02
N LEU A 162 7.31 18.73 29.69
CA LEU A 162 8.25 19.64 29.02
C LEU A 162 7.97 21.11 29.37
N VAL A 163 6.71 21.53 29.37
CA VAL A 163 6.32 22.92 29.64
C VAL A 163 6.56 23.31 31.10
N ARG A 164 6.45 22.37 32.06
CA ARG A 164 6.75 22.64 33.47
C ARG A 164 8.23 22.88 33.74
N ALA A 165 9.11 22.29 32.94
CA ALA A 165 10.55 22.41 33.07
C ALA A 165 11.22 22.48 31.68
N PRO A 166 11.04 23.58 30.94
CA PRO A 166 11.58 23.71 29.60
C PRO A 166 13.10 23.83 29.69
N GLY A 167 13.82 22.90 29.06
CA GLY A 167 15.28 22.91 29.06
C GLY A 167 15.89 21.74 28.28
N PRO A 168 17.22 21.76 28.06
CA PRO A 168 17.92 20.76 27.27
C PRO A 168 17.72 19.32 27.78
N ASP A 169 17.78 19.12 29.09
CA ASP A 169 17.61 17.79 29.70
C ASP A 169 16.19 17.23 29.49
N ALA A 170 15.18 18.10 29.60
CA ALA A 170 13.79 17.74 29.35
C ALA A 170 13.57 17.42 27.86
N ALA A 171 14.23 18.15 26.95
CA ALA A 171 14.21 17.87 25.51
C ALA A 171 14.89 16.52 25.19
N GLU A 172 16.05 16.21 25.77
CA GLU A 172 16.70 14.90 25.59
C GLU A 172 15.84 13.74 26.10
N PHE A 173 15.16 13.94 27.23
CA PHE A 173 14.26 12.95 27.80
C PHE A 173 13.01 12.74 26.94
N LEU A 174 12.41 13.82 26.44
CA LEU A 174 11.30 13.77 25.49
C LEU A 174 11.72 13.03 24.21
N ALA A 175 12.89 13.35 23.64
CA ALA A 175 13.41 12.69 22.44
C ALA A 175 13.47 11.16 22.60
N LYS A 176 13.95 10.67 23.75
CA LYS A 176 14.00 9.22 24.06
C LYS A 176 12.61 8.59 24.19
N ARG A 177 11.61 9.33 24.66
CA ARG A 177 10.21 8.85 24.74
C ARG A 177 9.56 8.81 23.37
N LEU A 178 9.71 9.87 22.57
CA LEU A 178 9.23 9.92 21.19
C LEU A 178 9.86 8.82 20.33
N ALA A 179 11.17 8.55 20.48
CA ALA A 179 11.85 7.48 19.75
C ALA A 179 11.31 6.08 20.08
N ARG A 180 11.04 5.81 21.36
CA ARG A 180 10.40 4.55 21.78
C ARG A 180 8.98 4.43 21.25
N GLN A 181 8.20 5.51 21.25
CA GLN A 181 6.84 5.52 20.73
C GLN A 181 6.83 5.23 19.22
N LEU A 182 7.69 5.90 18.46
CA LEU A 182 7.79 5.67 17.02
C LEU A 182 8.31 4.27 16.70
N ALA A 183 9.21 3.72 17.51
CA ALA A 183 9.64 2.32 17.36
C ALA A 183 8.50 1.32 17.62
N ALA A 184 7.64 1.57 18.62
CA ALA A 184 6.46 0.75 18.87
C ALA A 184 5.47 0.81 17.70
N TYR A 185 5.22 2.01 17.17
CA TYR A 185 4.40 2.20 15.97
C TYR A 185 4.98 1.44 14.77
N ARG A 186 6.28 1.59 14.48
CA ARG A 186 6.95 0.84 13.39
C ARG A 186 6.78 -0.67 13.57
N ASN A 187 6.98 -1.19 14.78
CA ASN A 187 6.83 -2.63 15.01
C ASN A 187 5.40 -3.13 14.80
N ALA A 188 4.39 -2.28 15.04
CA ALA A 188 2.99 -2.62 14.85
C ALA A 188 2.53 -2.50 13.39
N HIS A 189 3.00 -1.47 12.67
CA HIS A 189 2.45 -1.06 11.37
C HIS A 189 3.43 -1.18 10.19
N LEU A 190 4.73 -1.30 10.48
CA LEU A 190 5.84 -1.35 9.52
C LEU A 190 6.82 -2.49 9.89
N PRO A 191 6.42 -3.77 9.82
CA PRO A 191 7.32 -4.88 10.11
C PRO A 191 8.38 -5.02 8.99
N LEU A 192 9.36 -4.12 9.00
CA LEU A 192 10.45 -4.04 8.02
C LEU A 192 11.40 -5.24 8.14
N ALA A 193 11.62 -5.78 9.35
CA ALA A 193 12.57 -6.88 9.55
C ALA A 193 12.18 -8.19 8.82
N PRO A 194 10.89 -8.62 8.80
CA PRO A 194 10.42 -9.68 7.92
C PRO A 194 10.65 -9.40 6.43
N LEU A 195 10.37 -8.17 5.98
CA LEU A 195 10.54 -7.77 4.57
C LEU A 195 12.00 -7.74 4.15
N GLU A 196 12.90 -7.16 4.96
CA GLU A 196 14.34 -7.14 4.72
C GLU A 196 14.92 -8.56 4.64
N ARG A 197 14.49 -9.45 5.54
CA ARG A 197 14.90 -10.87 5.50
C ARG A 197 14.43 -11.53 4.21
N ARG A 198 13.18 -11.27 3.78
CA ARG A 198 12.62 -11.80 2.54
C ARG A 198 13.32 -11.26 1.30
N PHE A 199 13.58 -9.96 1.24
CA PHE A 199 14.30 -9.34 0.13
C PHE A 199 15.72 -9.86 0.03
N ARG A 200 16.39 -10.09 1.15
CA ARG A 200 17.70 -10.74 1.14
C ARG A 200 17.61 -12.16 0.57
N ALA A 201 16.64 -12.96 1.00
CA ALA A 201 16.44 -14.30 0.45
C ALA A 201 16.15 -14.28 -1.06
N ILE A 202 15.32 -13.33 -1.53
CA ILE A 202 15.04 -13.16 -2.97
C ILE A 202 16.31 -12.75 -3.72
N LEU A 203 17.08 -11.78 -3.22
CA LEU A 203 18.35 -11.36 -3.82
C LEU A 203 19.36 -12.51 -3.86
N ASP A 204 19.48 -13.27 -2.79
CA ASP A 204 20.38 -14.42 -2.72
C ASP A 204 19.96 -15.48 -3.76
N HIS A 205 18.65 -15.74 -3.93
CA HIS A 205 18.14 -16.62 -4.97
C HIS A 205 18.38 -16.11 -6.39
N LEU A 206 18.32 -14.80 -6.58
CA LEU A 206 18.56 -14.14 -7.87
C LEU A 206 20.04 -13.88 -8.14
N ASP A 207 20.96 -14.34 -7.29
CA ASP A 207 22.40 -14.05 -7.36
C ASP A 207 22.70 -12.55 -7.43
N GLY A 208 21.96 -11.76 -6.65
CA GLY A 208 22.07 -10.30 -6.58
C GLY A 208 21.42 -9.55 -7.76
N ARG A 209 20.80 -10.24 -8.72
CA ARG A 209 20.04 -9.59 -9.81
C ARG A 209 18.75 -8.99 -9.26
N THR A 210 18.35 -7.86 -9.84
CA THR A 210 17.04 -7.23 -9.57
C THR A 210 15.99 -7.60 -10.61
N ALA A 211 16.41 -7.99 -11.82
CA ALA A 211 15.52 -8.48 -12.86
C ALA A 211 15.26 -9.99 -12.69
N PHE A 212 13.99 -10.38 -12.81
CA PHE A 212 13.53 -11.76 -12.65
C PHE A 212 12.35 -12.07 -13.58
N THR A 213 12.17 -13.36 -13.85
CA THR A 213 11.18 -13.96 -14.75
C THR A 213 10.14 -14.75 -13.98
N ASP A 214 9.09 -15.22 -14.65
CA ASP A 214 8.10 -16.14 -14.07
C ASP A 214 8.73 -17.41 -13.48
N ASP A 215 9.81 -17.92 -14.10
CA ASP A 215 10.46 -19.16 -13.66
C ASP A 215 11.38 -18.94 -12.44
N ASP A 216 11.96 -17.75 -12.27
CA ASP A 216 12.68 -17.39 -11.03
C ASP A 216 11.72 -17.42 -9.82
N ILE A 217 10.48 -16.95 -9.97
CA ILE A 217 9.48 -16.94 -8.89
C ILE A 217 9.10 -18.37 -8.46
N VAL A 218 8.89 -19.27 -9.43
CA VAL A 218 8.64 -20.69 -9.13
C VAL A 218 9.87 -21.36 -8.54
N GLY A 219 11.06 -21.05 -9.05
CA GLY A 219 12.33 -21.53 -8.50
C GLY A 219 12.49 -21.18 -7.03
N PHE A 220 12.24 -19.92 -6.68
CA PHE A 220 12.27 -19.45 -5.29
C PHE A 220 11.26 -20.19 -4.41
N TRP A 221 10.00 -20.29 -4.87
CA TRP A 221 8.96 -21.00 -4.12
C TRP A 221 9.34 -22.47 -3.86
N ARG A 222 9.92 -23.17 -4.83
CA ARG A 222 10.40 -24.55 -4.64
C ARG A 222 11.51 -24.62 -3.60
N GLY A 223 12.43 -23.66 -3.62
CA GLY A 223 13.50 -23.54 -2.62
C GLY A 223 12.96 -23.38 -1.21
N GLU A 224 12.00 -22.46 -1.01
CA GLU A 224 11.33 -22.25 0.28
C GLU A 224 10.60 -23.52 0.75
N MET A 225 9.87 -24.19 -0.14
CA MET A 225 9.17 -25.44 0.19
C MET A 225 10.13 -26.57 0.60
N ALA A 226 11.34 -26.62 0.02
CA ALA A 226 12.34 -27.63 0.31
C ALA A 226 13.11 -27.37 1.61
N ALA A 227 13.27 -26.10 2.02
CA ALA A 227 13.94 -25.74 3.27
C ALA A 227 13.19 -26.24 4.52
N GLY A 228 11.91 -26.58 4.41
CA GLY A 228 11.14 -27.34 5.40
C GLY A 228 10.63 -26.56 6.61
N ASP A 229 11.19 -25.38 6.90
CA ASP A 229 10.79 -24.55 8.06
C ASP A 229 9.47 -23.81 7.84
N GLU A 230 9.26 -23.29 6.63
CA GLU A 230 8.04 -22.57 6.24
C GLU A 230 7.52 -23.19 4.94
N ARG A 231 6.20 -23.47 4.86
CA ARG A 231 5.54 -23.97 3.65
C ARG A 231 4.67 -22.87 3.03
N PRO A 232 5.27 -21.81 2.44
CA PRO A 232 4.50 -20.69 1.93
C PRO A 232 3.67 -21.09 0.72
N GLY A 233 2.48 -20.50 0.60
CA GLY A 233 1.70 -20.57 -0.63
C GLY A 233 2.43 -19.87 -1.77
N PHE A 234 2.30 -20.37 -3.00
CA PHE A 234 2.94 -19.77 -4.17
C PHE A 234 2.45 -18.34 -4.39
N ARG A 235 1.15 -18.10 -4.16
CA ARG A 235 0.55 -16.76 -4.20
C ARG A 235 1.26 -15.77 -3.27
N THR A 236 1.56 -16.18 -2.04
CA THR A 236 2.28 -15.35 -1.06
C THR A 236 3.70 -15.05 -1.52
N VAL A 237 4.39 -16.04 -2.09
CA VAL A 237 5.71 -15.82 -2.69
C VAL A 237 5.64 -14.83 -3.86
N ALA A 238 4.66 -14.98 -4.75
CA ALA A 238 4.47 -14.04 -5.87
C ALA A 238 4.20 -12.60 -5.39
N GLU A 239 3.41 -12.41 -4.34
CA GLU A 239 3.18 -11.11 -3.69
C GLU A 239 4.49 -10.51 -3.13
N HIS A 240 5.39 -11.33 -2.59
CA HIS A 240 6.71 -10.86 -2.17
C HIS A 240 7.56 -10.38 -3.36
N PHE A 241 7.49 -11.05 -4.50
CA PHE A 241 8.18 -10.61 -5.73
C PHE A 241 7.58 -9.35 -6.33
N VAL A 242 6.25 -9.17 -6.28
CA VAL A 242 5.61 -7.88 -6.63
C VAL A 242 6.17 -6.77 -5.75
N THR A 243 6.19 -6.99 -4.44
CA THR A 243 6.71 -6.02 -3.46
C THR A 243 8.20 -5.74 -3.69
N PHE A 244 8.98 -6.77 -4.05
CA PHE A 244 10.39 -6.65 -4.37
C PHE A 244 10.65 -5.87 -5.67
N GLU A 245 9.89 -6.09 -6.75
CA GLU A 245 10.03 -5.32 -7.98
C GLU A 245 9.65 -3.85 -7.79
N VAL A 246 8.56 -3.59 -7.06
CA VAL A 246 8.19 -2.22 -6.71
C VAL A 246 9.36 -1.57 -5.97
N ALA A 247 9.88 -2.19 -4.91
CA ALA A 247 11.05 -1.70 -4.19
C ALA A 247 12.30 -1.55 -5.09
N GLY A 248 12.51 -2.47 -6.02
CA GLY A 248 13.63 -2.48 -6.97
C GLY A 248 13.55 -1.34 -7.99
N HIS A 249 12.37 -1.00 -8.50
CA HIS A 249 12.18 0.18 -9.36
C HIS A 249 12.37 1.48 -8.57
N LEU A 250 11.86 1.54 -7.34
CA LEU A 250 12.11 2.66 -6.43
C LEU A 250 13.63 2.84 -6.20
N LEU A 251 14.39 1.79 -5.93
CA LEU A 251 15.84 1.88 -5.72
C LEU A 251 16.65 2.08 -7.02
N GLY A 252 16.24 1.45 -8.11
CA GLY A 252 16.91 1.52 -9.41
C GLY A 252 16.76 2.89 -10.08
N SER A 253 15.61 3.55 -9.90
CA SER A 253 15.45 4.97 -10.25
C SER A 253 16.39 5.87 -9.43
N LEU A 254 16.60 5.58 -8.15
CA LEU A 254 17.57 6.31 -7.31
C LEU A 254 19.02 6.05 -7.72
N ALA A 255 19.36 4.82 -8.11
CA ALA A 255 20.70 4.46 -8.58
C ALA A 255 21.01 5.01 -9.98
N SER A 256 20.02 5.08 -10.87
CA SER A 256 20.17 5.67 -12.21
C SER A 256 20.26 7.20 -12.17
N LEU A 257 19.63 7.84 -11.17
CA LEU A 257 19.89 9.25 -10.83
C LEU A 257 21.33 9.46 -10.33
N GLY A 258 21.99 8.43 -9.81
CA GLY A 258 23.37 8.46 -9.32
C GLY A 258 24.45 7.96 -10.30
N SER A 259 24.11 7.45 -11.49
CA SER A 259 25.07 6.77 -12.37
C SER A 259 25.67 7.63 -13.51
N ALA A 260 25.57 8.95 -13.43
CA ALA A 260 26.38 9.86 -14.26
C ALA A 260 27.29 10.73 -13.38
N ALA A 261 28.45 10.16 -13.04
CA ALA A 261 29.52 10.73 -12.20
C ALA A 261 29.18 10.84 -10.69
N SER A 262 30.22 10.67 -9.86
CA SER A 262 30.16 10.70 -8.39
C SER A 262 29.24 11.80 -7.87
N LEU A 263 28.24 11.42 -7.05
CA LEU A 263 27.24 12.31 -6.45
C LEU A 263 27.87 13.46 -5.66
N ASP A 264 29.07 13.26 -5.10
CA ASP A 264 29.83 14.28 -4.38
C ASP A 264 30.34 15.43 -5.28
N ALA A 265 30.31 15.26 -6.60
CA ALA A 265 30.79 16.27 -7.56
C ALA A 265 29.70 17.25 -8.01
N VAL A 266 28.43 17.07 -7.62
CA VAL A 266 27.28 17.85 -8.11
C VAL A 266 26.69 18.70 -6.99
N ALA A 267 26.86 20.02 -7.05
CA ALA A 267 26.22 20.95 -6.11
C ALA A 267 24.68 20.87 -6.20
N GLY A 268 24.01 20.73 -5.05
CA GLY A 268 22.55 20.60 -4.95
C GLY A 268 22.01 19.20 -5.29
N TRP A 269 22.83 18.15 -5.16
CA TRP A 269 22.40 16.76 -5.41
C TRP A 269 21.38 16.28 -4.38
N GLU A 270 21.44 16.77 -3.13
CA GLU A 270 20.44 16.46 -2.10
C GLU A 270 19.04 16.92 -2.53
N GLU A 271 18.93 18.11 -3.10
CA GLU A 271 17.66 18.71 -3.56
C GLU A 271 17.05 17.95 -4.76
N ARG A 272 17.90 17.35 -5.62
CA ARG A 272 17.45 16.56 -6.77
C ARG A 272 17.09 15.12 -6.40
N LEU A 273 17.81 14.51 -5.46
CA LEU A 273 17.45 13.23 -4.85
C LEU A 273 16.13 13.37 -4.06
N ASP A 274 15.95 14.50 -3.38
CA ASP A 274 14.71 14.84 -2.68
C ASP A 274 13.55 15.05 -3.67
N ALA A 275 13.75 15.70 -4.83
CA ALA A 275 12.76 15.73 -5.91
C ALA A 275 12.47 14.32 -6.47
N SER A 276 13.51 13.51 -6.63
CA SER A 276 13.51 12.07 -6.98
C SER A 276 12.58 11.20 -6.14
N LEU A 277 12.75 11.32 -4.83
CA LEU A 277 12.01 10.59 -3.81
C LEU A 277 10.61 11.15 -3.58
N ALA A 278 10.44 12.46 -3.78
CA ALA A 278 9.14 13.10 -3.83
C ALA A 278 8.33 12.50 -5.00
N ASP A 279 8.91 12.44 -6.22
CA ASP A 279 8.70 11.45 -7.30
C ASP A 279 7.87 10.21 -6.94
N LEU A 280 8.38 9.51 -5.94
CA LEU A 280 7.96 8.17 -5.56
C LEU A 280 6.89 8.19 -4.46
N ALA A 281 6.89 9.20 -3.61
CA ALA A 281 5.98 9.34 -2.48
C ALA A 281 4.65 10.04 -2.83
N THR A 282 4.56 10.74 -3.98
CA THR A 282 3.28 11.25 -4.50
C THR A 282 2.91 10.72 -5.87
N ALA A 283 3.56 9.64 -6.32
CA ALA A 283 2.75 8.64 -6.99
C ALA A 283 1.69 8.25 -5.95
N GLU A 284 0.45 8.73 -6.10
CA GLU A 284 -0.66 8.10 -5.37
C GLU A 284 -0.46 6.59 -5.60
N PRO A 285 -0.42 5.76 -4.54
CA PRO A 285 -0.51 4.32 -4.76
C PRO A 285 -1.77 4.16 -5.59
N ALA A 286 -1.62 3.82 -6.88
CA ALA A 286 -2.73 3.80 -7.79
C ALA A 286 -3.79 2.93 -7.12
N GLU A 287 -4.94 3.52 -6.76
CA GLU A 287 -5.96 2.93 -5.88
C GLU A 287 -6.01 1.42 -6.12
N GLY A 288 -5.73 0.60 -5.11
CA GLY A 288 -5.48 -0.81 -5.34
C GLY A 288 -6.67 -1.42 -6.10
N LEU A 289 -6.44 -2.34 -7.04
CA LEU A 289 -7.56 -2.96 -7.76
C LEU A 289 -8.58 -3.62 -6.80
N ALA A 290 -8.14 -3.98 -5.59
CA ALA A 290 -9.00 -4.43 -4.50
C ALA A 290 -9.91 -3.32 -3.93
N ASP A 291 -9.38 -2.10 -3.73
CA ASP A 291 -10.12 -0.95 -3.23
C ASP A 291 -11.18 -0.51 -4.25
N LEU A 292 -10.79 -0.45 -5.52
CA LEU A 292 -11.69 -0.21 -6.65
C LEU A 292 -12.87 -1.21 -6.70
N LEU A 293 -12.61 -2.49 -6.43
CA LEU A 293 -13.65 -3.52 -6.41
C LEU A 293 -14.56 -3.42 -5.18
N ALA A 294 -14.04 -2.94 -4.05
CA ALA A 294 -14.79 -2.72 -2.82
C ALA A 294 -15.72 -1.50 -2.94
N ASP A 295 -15.25 -0.43 -3.58
CA ASP A 295 -15.98 0.84 -3.71
C ASP A 295 -17.04 0.85 -4.81
N LEU A 296 -17.06 -0.18 -5.66
CA LEU A 296 -18.10 -0.35 -6.67
C LEU A 296 -19.49 -0.52 -6.02
N PRO A 297 -20.50 0.27 -6.42
CA PRO A 297 -21.82 0.28 -5.77
C PRO A 297 -22.52 -1.08 -5.83
N ASP A 298 -23.27 -1.43 -4.78
CA ASP A 298 -24.05 -2.67 -4.69
C ASP A 298 -25.22 -2.73 -5.69
N GLY A 299 -25.72 -1.56 -6.11
CA GLY A 299 -26.87 -1.40 -6.99
C GLY A 299 -26.67 -0.25 -8.00
N PRO A 300 -27.02 -0.42 -9.29
CA PRO A 300 -27.53 -1.65 -9.92
C PRO A 300 -26.43 -2.72 -9.96
N LYS A 301 -26.79 -4.01 -10.11
CA LYS A 301 -25.80 -5.11 -10.14
C LYS A 301 -24.99 -5.13 -11.45
N ILE A 302 -24.11 -4.15 -11.63
CA ILE A 302 -23.19 -4.03 -12.78
C ILE A 302 -22.27 -5.25 -12.84
N LEU A 303 -21.69 -5.60 -11.68
CA LEU A 303 -20.95 -6.84 -11.46
C LEU A 303 -21.68 -7.71 -10.42
N THR A 304 -21.73 -9.02 -10.66
CA THR A 304 -22.15 -10.01 -9.68
C THR A 304 -21.05 -10.23 -8.64
N GLY A 305 -21.40 -10.80 -7.48
CA GLY A 305 -20.40 -11.18 -6.47
C GLY A 305 -19.33 -12.12 -7.02
N ALA A 306 -19.73 -13.12 -7.82
CA ALA A 306 -18.80 -14.04 -8.48
C ALA A 306 -17.88 -13.32 -9.49
N GLU A 307 -18.41 -12.37 -10.28
CA GLU A 307 -17.59 -11.56 -11.20
C GLU A 307 -16.57 -10.70 -10.44
N ARG A 308 -16.95 -10.14 -9.27
CA ARG A 308 -16.03 -9.38 -8.41
C ARG A 308 -14.94 -10.28 -7.80
N ASP A 309 -15.33 -11.45 -7.30
CA ASP A 309 -14.39 -12.44 -6.75
C ASP A 309 -13.40 -12.91 -7.83
N ASP A 310 -13.88 -13.16 -9.05
CA ASP A 310 -13.04 -13.57 -10.16
C ASP A 310 -12.07 -12.46 -10.57
N LEU A 311 -12.51 -11.20 -10.65
CA LEU A 311 -11.62 -10.05 -10.92
C LEU A 311 -10.58 -9.89 -9.81
N ALA A 312 -10.98 -10.01 -8.55
CA ALA A 312 -10.08 -9.93 -7.41
C ALA A 312 -9.02 -11.03 -7.42
N ASP A 313 -9.37 -12.25 -7.86
CA ASP A 313 -8.44 -13.38 -7.97
C ASP A 313 -7.47 -13.19 -9.16
N LEU A 314 -7.98 -12.75 -10.32
CA LEU A 314 -7.18 -12.57 -11.56
C LEU A 314 -6.23 -11.37 -11.50
N LEU A 315 -6.64 -10.29 -10.85
CA LEU A 315 -5.90 -9.02 -10.79
C LEU A 315 -5.11 -8.86 -9.48
N ARG A 316 -5.09 -9.89 -8.64
CA ARG A 316 -4.46 -9.85 -7.31
C ARG A 316 -2.99 -9.46 -7.32
N LEU A 317 -2.26 -9.89 -8.36
CA LEU A 317 -0.82 -9.71 -8.46
C LEU A 317 -0.43 -8.52 -9.34
N ASP A 318 -1.23 -7.44 -9.41
CA ASP A 318 -0.87 -6.25 -10.19
C ASP A 318 0.56 -5.78 -9.86
N PRO A 319 1.45 -5.57 -10.87
CA PRO A 319 1.20 -5.58 -12.32
C PRO A 319 1.52 -6.89 -13.07
N PHE A 320 1.72 -8.00 -12.37
CA PHE A 320 2.13 -9.28 -12.97
C PHE A 320 1.11 -9.89 -13.92
N HIS A 321 -0.18 -9.58 -13.81
CA HIS A 321 -1.16 -10.03 -14.81
C HIS A 321 -0.84 -9.53 -16.23
N ARG A 322 -0.07 -8.45 -16.36
CA ARG A 322 0.44 -7.94 -17.64
C ARG A 322 1.86 -8.40 -17.93
N THR A 323 2.74 -8.32 -16.94
CA THR A 323 4.19 -8.47 -17.14
C THR A 323 4.67 -9.92 -17.00
N ARG A 324 3.99 -10.71 -16.16
CA ARG A 324 4.30 -12.10 -15.77
C ARG A 324 3.02 -12.94 -15.75
N PRO A 325 2.33 -13.07 -16.91
CA PRO A 325 1.02 -13.70 -16.97
C PRO A 325 1.04 -15.17 -16.53
N LEU A 326 2.19 -15.86 -16.68
CA LEU A 326 2.32 -17.26 -16.25
C LEU A 326 2.32 -17.38 -14.72
N THR A 327 2.93 -16.45 -13.99
CA THR A 327 2.87 -16.35 -12.53
C THR A 327 1.44 -16.10 -12.07
N SER A 328 0.70 -15.23 -12.74
CA SER A 328 -0.72 -15.01 -12.43
C SER A 328 -1.55 -16.28 -12.64
N LEU A 329 -1.34 -16.99 -13.76
CA LEU A 329 -1.99 -18.28 -14.02
C LEU A 329 -1.67 -19.31 -12.92
N ARG A 330 -0.40 -19.45 -12.53
CA ARG A 330 0.05 -20.35 -11.44
C ARG A 330 -0.64 -20.00 -10.11
N ALA A 331 -0.70 -18.72 -9.75
CA ALA A 331 -1.29 -18.25 -8.50
C ALA A 331 -2.81 -18.47 -8.40
N VAL A 332 -3.51 -18.41 -9.54
CA VAL A 332 -4.95 -18.71 -9.63
C VAL A 332 -5.19 -20.22 -9.58
N SER A 333 -4.53 -20.98 -10.46
CA SER A 333 -4.75 -22.42 -10.60
C SER A 333 -4.32 -23.23 -9.38
N PHE A 334 -3.14 -22.94 -8.81
CA PHE A 334 -2.57 -23.73 -7.71
C PHE A 334 -2.80 -23.12 -6.33
N GLY A 335 -3.15 -21.82 -6.25
CA GLY A 335 -3.43 -21.17 -4.97
C GLY A 335 -4.61 -21.80 -4.22
N ARG A 336 -5.64 -22.27 -4.96
CA ARG A 336 -6.79 -22.99 -4.38
C ARG A 336 -6.39 -24.35 -3.82
N VAL A 337 -5.52 -25.09 -4.52
CA VAL A 337 -4.98 -26.37 -4.07
C VAL A 337 -4.22 -26.20 -2.75
N GLN A 338 -3.30 -25.24 -2.69
CA GLN A 338 -2.50 -24.94 -1.50
C GLN A 338 -3.34 -24.47 -0.32
N SER A 339 -4.34 -23.62 -0.56
CA SER A 339 -5.30 -23.20 0.47
C SER A 339 -6.10 -24.38 1.02
N GLY A 340 -6.50 -25.31 0.15
CA GLY A 340 -7.16 -26.56 0.52
C GLY A 340 -6.28 -27.47 1.38
N LEU A 341 -5.01 -27.64 1.02
CA LEU A 341 -4.03 -28.39 1.82
C LEU A 341 -3.86 -27.80 3.22
N ALA A 342 -3.62 -26.48 3.31
CA ALA A 342 -3.47 -25.79 4.58
C ALA A 342 -4.74 -25.88 5.46
N ASN A 343 -5.93 -25.79 4.86
CA ASN A 343 -7.19 -25.94 5.58
C ASN A 343 -7.43 -27.37 6.09
N ARG A 344 -7.04 -28.38 5.32
CA ARG A 344 -7.18 -29.79 5.70
C ARG A 344 -6.28 -30.12 6.89
N LEU A 345 -5.01 -29.70 6.83
CA LEU A 345 -4.06 -29.88 7.93
C LEU A 345 -4.50 -29.17 9.21
N ARG A 346 -5.02 -27.94 9.10
CA ARG A 346 -5.57 -27.19 10.25
C ARG A 346 -6.74 -27.91 10.93
N ARG A 347 -7.48 -28.76 10.21
CA ARG A 347 -8.57 -29.58 10.75
C ARG A 347 -8.13 -30.97 11.21
N GLY A 348 -6.81 -31.24 11.24
CA GLY A 348 -6.24 -32.53 11.63
C GLY A 348 -6.42 -33.64 10.59
N GLY A 349 -6.71 -33.30 9.33
CA GLY A 349 -6.87 -34.30 8.26
C GLY A 349 -5.54 -34.68 7.62
N GLY A 350 -5.28 -35.99 7.47
CA GLY A 350 -4.15 -36.58 6.74
C GLY A 350 -4.58 -37.55 5.63
N GLY A 351 -3.68 -38.47 5.29
CA GLY A 351 -3.93 -39.64 4.43
C GLY A 351 -4.18 -39.36 2.94
N ALA A 352 -4.85 -40.30 2.27
CA ALA A 352 -5.02 -40.34 0.81
C ALA A 352 -5.64 -39.07 0.20
N GLY A 353 -6.58 -38.42 0.90
CA GLY A 353 -7.19 -37.17 0.42
C GLY A 353 -6.25 -35.96 0.46
N LEU A 354 -5.16 -36.03 1.23
CA LEU A 354 -4.08 -35.04 1.20
C LEU A 354 -3.15 -35.32 0.02
N ALA A 355 -2.80 -36.59 -0.22
CA ALA A 355 -2.01 -37.01 -1.38
C ALA A 355 -2.68 -36.67 -2.72
N GLU A 356 -3.99 -36.91 -2.86
CA GLU A 356 -4.75 -36.57 -4.06
C GLU A 356 -4.70 -35.06 -4.36
N ARG A 357 -4.82 -34.23 -3.33
CA ARG A 357 -4.75 -32.78 -3.47
C ARG A 357 -3.33 -32.31 -3.77
N ALA A 358 -2.32 -32.92 -3.14
CA ALA A 358 -0.92 -32.65 -3.44
C ALA A 358 -0.57 -33.01 -4.89
N ALA A 359 -1.28 -33.94 -5.53
CA ALA A 359 -1.14 -34.25 -6.95
C ALA A 359 -1.74 -33.18 -7.91
N CYS A 360 -2.35 -32.11 -7.37
CA CYS A 360 -2.94 -31.01 -8.14
C CYS A 360 -3.99 -31.43 -9.18
N ALA A 361 -4.71 -32.54 -8.95
CA ALA A 361 -5.72 -33.04 -9.89
C ALA A 361 -6.93 -32.09 -10.04
N GLU A 362 -7.27 -31.36 -8.98
CA GLU A 362 -8.38 -30.39 -8.93
C GLU A 362 -8.01 -28.98 -9.44
N ALA A 363 -6.75 -28.75 -9.85
CA ALA A 363 -6.31 -27.44 -10.30
C ALA A 363 -7.03 -27.01 -11.59
N GLU A 364 -7.55 -25.78 -11.62
CA GLU A 364 -8.17 -25.19 -12.81
C GLU A 364 -7.11 -25.04 -13.92
N SER A 365 -7.41 -25.45 -15.15
CA SER A 365 -6.45 -25.36 -16.26
C SER A 365 -6.24 -23.91 -16.70
N TYR A 366 -5.06 -23.60 -17.26
CA TYR A 366 -4.77 -22.26 -17.77
C TYR A 366 -5.72 -21.83 -18.89
N ALA A 367 -6.17 -22.76 -19.73
CA ALA A 367 -7.17 -22.47 -20.76
C ALA A 367 -8.52 -22.06 -20.15
N ALA A 368 -8.94 -22.69 -19.04
CA ALA A 368 -10.17 -22.31 -18.34
C ALA A 368 -10.04 -20.92 -17.69
N VAL A 369 -8.91 -20.63 -17.03
CA VAL A 369 -8.62 -19.31 -16.46
C VAL A 369 -8.62 -18.23 -17.56
N ALA A 370 -7.99 -18.49 -18.71
CA ALA A 370 -7.99 -17.56 -19.84
C ALA A 370 -9.39 -17.33 -20.43
N ALA A 371 -10.20 -18.38 -20.56
CA ALA A 371 -11.59 -18.26 -21.00
C ALA A 371 -12.43 -17.42 -20.02
N ARG A 372 -12.21 -17.58 -18.71
CA ARG A 372 -12.85 -16.78 -17.66
C ARG A 372 -12.44 -15.30 -17.73
N ALA A 373 -11.14 -15.01 -17.90
CA ALA A 373 -10.65 -13.65 -18.11
C ALA A 373 -11.27 -12.99 -19.36
N LYS A 374 -11.38 -13.73 -20.46
CA LYS A 374 -12.02 -13.26 -21.71
C LYS A 374 -13.52 -13.00 -21.53
N ALA A 375 -14.22 -13.85 -20.78
CA ALA A 375 -15.63 -13.65 -20.47
C ALA A 375 -15.86 -12.37 -19.64
N LEU A 376 -15.00 -12.12 -18.65
CA LEU A 376 -15.01 -10.89 -17.86
C LEU A 376 -14.69 -9.64 -18.68
N SER A 377 -13.67 -9.71 -19.54
CA SER A 377 -13.33 -8.65 -20.49
C SER A 377 -14.52 -8.28 -21.40
N ALA A 378 -15.17 -9.29 -22.00
CA ALA A 378 -16.37 -9.08 -22.82
C ALA A 378 -17.55 -8.52 -22.02
N HIS A 379 -17.70 -8.90 -20.75
CA HIS A 379 -18.72 -8.35 -19.85
C HIS A 379 -18.45 -6.89 -19.50
N LEU A 380 -17.22 -6.53 -19.09
CA LEU A 380 -16.85 -5.15 -18.80
C LEU A 380 -16.98 -4.24 -20.01
N ALA A 381 -16.58 -4.71 -21.20
CA ALA A 381 -16.80 -3.98 -22.45
C ALA A 381 -18.29 -3.73 -22.73
N ARG A 382 -19.17 -4.69 -22.39
CA ARG A 382 -20.63 -4.51 -22.48
C ARG A 382 -21.13 -3.48 -21.47
N MET A 383 -20.64 -3.51 -20.24
CA MET A 383 -21.00 -2.54 -19.20
C MET A 383 -20.60 -1.12 -19.60
N LEU A 384 -19.41 -0.93 -20.17
CA LEU A 384 -18.96 0.37 -20.68
C LEU A 384 -19.83 0.88 -21.85
N ARG A 385 -20.25 -0.01 -22.77
CA ARG A 385 -21.20 0.37 -23.83
C ARG A 385 -22.54 0.82 -23.26
N ILE A 386 -23.08 0.10 -22.27
CA ILE A 386 -24.32 0.49 -21.58
C ILE A 386 -24.13 1.84 -20.88
N ALA A 387 -23.01 2.06 -20.19
CA ALA A 387 -22.68 3.33 -19.55
C ALA A 387 -22.69 4.50 -20.55
N ALA A 388 -22.07 4.31 -21.72
CA ALA A 388 -22.08 5.30 -22.79
C ALA A 388 -23.50 5.60 -23.31
N ALA A 389 -24.34 4.56 -23.48
CA ALA A 389 -25.72 4.74 -23.91
C ALA A 389 -26.61 5.45 -22.88
N LEU A 390 -26.31 5.32 -21.59
CA LEU A 390 -27.02 6.03 -20.53
C LEU A 390 -26.67 7.52 -20.48
N ARG A 391 -25.49 7.92 -20.98
CA ARG A 391 -25.06 9.34 -21.05
C ARG A 391 -25.61 10.09 -22.25
N LEU A 392 -25.83 9.39 -23.37
CA LEU A 392 -26.33 10.00 -24.60
C LEU A 392 -27.86 10.07 -24.58
N ALA A 393 -28.40 11.26 -24.32
CA ALA A 393 -29.84 11.49 -24.19
C ALA A 393 -30.59 11.54 -25.53
N ALA A 394 -29.90 11.82 -26.65
CA ALA A 394 -30.48 11.85 -28.00
C ALA A 394 -29.46 11.39 -29.06
N ALA A 395 -29.94 10.66 -30.06
CA ALA A 395 -29.13 10.18 -31.18
C ALA A 395 -28.99 11.21 -32.33
N ASP A 396 -29.60 12.38 -32.17
CA ASP A 396 -29.66 13.41 -33.20
C ASP A 396 -28.28 14.04 -33.43
N GLY A 397 -27.89 14.19 -34.69
CA GLY A 397 -26.58 14.73 -35.07
C GLY A 397 -25.39 13.78 -34.93
N LEU A 398 -25.58 12.55 -34.43
CA LEU A 398 -24.52 11.54 -34.37
C LEU A 398 -24.25 10.92 -35.74
N ALA A 399 -22.98 10.64 -36.02
CA ALA A 399 -22.54 9.89 -37.19
C ALA A 399 -23.22 8.50 -37.25
N PRO A 400 -23.47 7.94 -38.45
CA PRO A 400 -24.17 6.66 -38.61
C PRO A 400 -23.58 5.51 -37.77
N GLU A 401 -22.24 5.46 -37.66
CA GLU A 401 -21.51 4.45 -36.92
C GLU A 401 -21.77 4.56 -35.40
N VAL A 402 -21.76 5.79 -34.88
CA VAL A 402 -22.03 6.09 -33.47
C VAL A 402 -23.48 5.78 -33.13
N ARG A 403 -24.42 6.08 -34.05
CA ARG A 403 -25.84 5.74 -33.89
C ARG A 403 -26.07 4.23 -33.84
N ALA A 404 -25.39 3.48 -34.70
CA ALA A 404 -25.46 2.01 -34.69
C ALA A 404 -24.89 1.44 -33.38
N ALA A 405 -23.76 1.97 -32.89
CA ALA A 405 -23.17 1.57 -31.62
C ALA A 405 -24.10 1.88 -30.43
N LEU A 406 -24.74 3.05 -30.43
CA LEU A 406 -25.70 3.45 -29.40
C LEU A 406 -26.93 2.51 -29.40
N ALA A 407 -27.49 2.20 -30.57
CA ALA A 407 -28.61 1.26 -30.68
C ALA A 407 -28.25 -0.15 -30.19
N ALA A 408 -27.03 -0.63 -30.48
CA ALA A 408 -26.53 -1.90 -29.96
C ALA A 408 -26.40 -1.87 -28.42
N ALA A 409 -25.90 -0.78 -27.86
CA ALA A 409 -25.78 -0.60 -26.42
C ALA A 409 -27.14 -0.51 -25.71
N GLU A 410 -28.14 0.14 -26.31
CA GLU A 410 -29.52 0.12 -25.81
C GLU A 410 -30.13 -1.28 -25.85
N ALA A 411 -29.86 -2.06 -26.89
CA ALA A 411 -30.28 -3.45 -26.98
C ALA A 411 -29.62 -4.29 -25.88
N ASP A 412 -28.33 -4.08 -25.60
CA ASP A 412 -27.63 -4.71 -24.48
C ASP A 412 -28.27 -4.35 -23.14
N LEU A 413 -28.56 -3.07 -22.88
CA LEU A 413 -29.25 -2.61 -21.68
C LEU A 413 -30.62 -3.31 -21.51
N LYS A 414 -31.42 -3.41 -22.59
CA LYS A 414 -32.72 -4.09 -22.57
C LYS A 414 -32.64 -5.60 -22.31
N ARG A 415 -31.49 -6.23 -22.59
CA ARG A 415 -31.25 -7.66 -22.36
C ARG A 415 -30.79 -7.97 -20.94
N VAL A 416 -30.24 -7.00 -20.21
CA VAL A 416 -29.82 -7.21 -18.83
C VAL A 416 -31.06 -7.41 -17.96
N ARG A 417 -31.12 -8.57 -17.29
CA ARG A 417 -32.18 -8.96 -16.34
C ARG A 417 -31.59 -9.14 -14.95
N ARG A 418 -30.90 -8.11 -14.46
CA ARG A 418 -30.19 -8.11 -13.16
C ARG A 418 -30.92 -7.18 -12.18
N ALA A 419 -30.80 -7.46 -10.88
CA ALA A 419 -31.41 -6.62 -9.85
C ALA A 419 -30.90 -5.15 -9.96
N GLY A 420 -31.83 -4.20 -9.86
CA GLY A 420 -31.55 -2.77 -9.99
C GLY A 420 -31.53 -2.25 -11.43
N PHE A 421 -31.82 -3.09 -12.43
CA PHE A 421 -31.94 -2.66 -13.83
C PHE A 421 -33.38 -2.28 -14.24
N ASP A 422 -34.31 -2.21 -13.28
CA ASP A 422 -35.73 -1.94 -13.53
C ASP A 422 -36.04 -0.43 -13.63
N ASP A 423 -35.24 0.41 -12.97
CA ASP A 423 -35.35 1.88 -13.02
C ASP A 423 -34.16 2.49 -13.76
N ARG A 424 -34.43 3.12 -14.91
CA ARG A 424 -33.40 3.77 -15.74
C ARG A 424 -32.63 4.85 -14.99
N ALA A 425 -33.29 5.62 -14.11
CA ALA A 425 -32.63 6.69 -13.35
C ALA A 425 -31.64 6.10 -12.33
N GLN A 426 -32.06 5.06 -11.61
CA GLN A 426 -31.17 4.30 -10.71
C GLN A 426 -29.99 3.68 -11.47
N VAL A 427 -30.25 3.09 -12.64
CA VAL A 427 -29.20 2.51 -13.48
C VAL A 427 -28.19 3.58 -13.90
N GLN A 428 -28.67 4.72 -14.39
CA GLN A 428 -27.82 5.83 -14.80
C GLN A 428 -26.95 6.35 -13.64
N ALA A 429 -27.54 6.55 -12.45
CA ALA A 429 -26.81 7.01 -11.27
C ALA A 429 -25.71 6.02 -10.84
N GLY A 430 -26.03 4.73 -10.81
CA GLY A 430 -25.04 3.72 -10.41
C GLY A 430 -23.92 3.51 -11.42
N PHE A 431 -24.20 3.60 -12.74
CA PHE A 431 -23.15 3.61 -13.75
C PHE A 431 -22.30 4.89 -13.72
N ALA A 432 -22.86 6.03 -13.34
CA ALA A 432 -22.08 7.25 -13.13
C ALA A 432 -21.14 7.12 -11.92
N ALA A 433 -21.60 6.53 -10.82
CA ALA A 433 -20.77 6.26 -9.64
C ALA A 433 -19.65 5.24 -9.90
N ALA A 434 -19.88 4.28 -10.79
CA ALA A 434 -18.93 3.20 -11.09
C ALA A 434 -17.97 3.52 -12.26
N ASP A 435 -18.07 4.67 -12.92
CA ASP A 435 -17.45 4.89 -14.24
C ASP A 435 -15.93 4.73 -14.24
N ALA A 436 -15.24 5.42 -13.34
CA ALA A 436 -13.78 5.37 -13.23
C ALA A 436 -13.28 3.94 -12.94
N ALA A 437 -13.95 3.25 -12.02
CA ALA A 437 -13.63 1.87 -11.66
C ALA A 437 -13.87 0.90 -12.83
N LEU A 438 -14.98 1.04 -13.56
CA LEU A 438 -15.27 0.19 -14.72
C LEU A 438 -14.26 0.37 -15.85
N LEU A 439 -13.86 1.61 -16.12
CA LEU A 439 -12.82 1.89 -17.13
C LEU A 439 -11.50 1.23 -16.74
N ARG A 440 -11.05 1.45 -15.50
CA ARG A 440 -9.79 0.88 -15.02
C ARG A 440 -9.81 -0.64 -14.98
N LEU A 441 -10.89 -1.26 -14.49
CA LEU A 441 -11.04 -2.71 -14.49
C LEU A 441 -11.07 -3.29 -15.92
N ALA A 442 -11.73 -2.61 -16.86
CA ALA A 442 -11.78 -3.03 -18.26
C ALA A 442 -10.38 -2.97 -18.92
N ASP A 443 -9.62 -1.92 -18.63
CA ASP A 443 -8.26 -1.76 -19.14
C ASP A 443 -7.33 -2.85 -18.58
N GLU A 444 -7.40 -3.12 -17.27
CA GLU A 444 -6.55 -4.11 -16.62
C GLU A 444 -6.90 -5.55 -17.03
N ILE A 445 -8.19 -5.91 -17.10
CA ILE A 445 -8.58 -7.25 -17.57
C ILE A 445 -8.26 -7.42 -19.06
N GLY A 446 -8.42 -6.37 -19.88
CA GLY A 446 -8.05 -6.40 -21.29
C GLY A 446 -6.53 -6.50 -21.47
N GLY A 447 -5.76 -5.89 -20.56
CA GLY A 447 -4.32 -6.07 -20.45
C GLY A 447 -3.94 -7.52 -20.18
N LEU A 448 -4.60 -8.16 -19.21
CA LEU A 448 -4.43 -9.58 -18.92
C LEU A 448 -4.79 -10.45 -20.13
N GLU A 449 -5.95 -10.22 -20.77
CA GLU A 449 -6.37 -10.98 -21.96
C GLU A 449 -5.30 -10.93 -23.07
N ARG A 450 -4.79 -9.74 -23.39
CA ARG A 450 -3.72 -9.59 -24.39
C ARG A 450 -2.43 -10.29 -23.99
N ALA A 451 -2.06 -10.23 -22.71
CA ALA A 451 -0.88 -10.90 -22.18
C ALA A 451 -1.02 -12.43 -22.26
N LEU A 452 -2.21 -12.97 -21.93
CA LEU A 452 -2.51 -14.40 -22.05
C LEU A 452 -2.53 -14.86 -23.50
N ASP A 453 -3.10 -14.09 -24.41
CA ASP A 453 -3.08 -14.39 -25.85
C ASP A 453 -1.64 -14.38 -26.40
N ALA A 454 -0.81 -13.44 -25.96
CA ALA A 454 0.60 -13.38 -26.31
C ALA A 454 1.37 -14.59 -25.77
N LEU A 455 1.14 -14.96 -24.51
CA LEU A 455 1.70 -16.14 -23.88
C LEU A 455 1.28 -17.41 -24.64
N ALA A 456 -0.01 -17.56 -24.96
CA ALA A 456 -0.54 -18.74 -25.65
C ALA A 456 0.09 -18.96 -27.05
N ARG A 457 0.45 -17.87 -27.75
CA ARG A 457 1.16 -17.94 -29.04
C ARG A 457 2.59 -18.45 -28.90
N GLN A 458 3.26 -18.11 -27.79
CA GLN A 458 4.65 -18.52 -27.54
C GLN A 458 4.73 -19.90 -26.88
N ARG A 459 3.78 -20.18 -25.98
CA ARG A 459 3.72 -21.38 -25.16
C ARG A 459 2.26 -21.81 -25.03
N PRO A 460 1.83 -22.91 -25.69
CA PRO A 460 0.46 -23.40 -25.58
C PRO A 460 0.05 -23.61 -24.12
N LEU A 461 -1.09 -23.05 -23.72
CA LEU A 461 -1.51 -22.99 -22.31
C LEU A 461 -1.68 -24.37 -21.67
N ASP A 462 -2.18 -25.35 -22.41
CA ASP A 462 -2.35 -26.72 -21.90
C ASP A 462 -1.01 -27.41 -21.63
N ALA A 463 -0.02 -27.20 -22.51
CA ALA A 463 1.33 -27.73 -22.31
C ALA A 463 2.04 -27.02 -21.13
N ALA A 464 1.87 -25.70 -21.02
CA ALA A 464 2.37 -24.94 -19.88
C ALA A 464 1.75 -25.42 -18.56
N PHE A 465 0.43 -25.60 -18.53
CA PHE A 465 -0.29 -26.10 -17.37
C PHE A 465 0.14 -27.51 -16.99
N ALA A 466 0.31 -28.42 -17.95
CA ALA A 466 0.75 -29.78 -17.66
C ALA A 466 2.15 -29.81 -17.04
N ALA A 467 3.08 -29.00 -17.56
CA ALA A 467 4.43 -28.86 -17.03
C ALA A 467 4.43 -28.28 -15.60
N ASP A 468 3.72 -27.16 -15.40
CA ASP A 468 3.65 -26.53 -14.07
C ASP A 468 2.91 -27.43 -13.07
N ARG A 469 1.84 -28.13 -13.48
CA ARG A 469 1.14 -29.09 -12.63
C ARG A 469 2.09 -30.18 -12.14
N ALA A 470 2.98 -30.70 -12.98
CA ALA A 470 3.98 -31.66 -12.56
C ALA A 470 4.94 -31.07 -11.52
N VAL A 471 5.44 -29.85 -11.73
CA VAL A 471 6.32 -29.15 -10.79
C VAL A 471 5.65 -28.92 -9.44
N PHE A 472 4.42 -28.39 -9.44
CA PHE A 472 3.65 -28.16 -8.22
C PHE A 472 3.32 -29.48 -7.51
N ALA A 473 2.91 -30.50 -8.27
CA ALA A 473 2.56 -31.80 -7.70
C ALA A 473 3.76 -32.47 -7.02
N GLU A 474 4.92 -32.47 -7.68
CA GLU A 474 6.17 -32.98 -7.13
C GLU A 474 6.54 -32.24 -5.84
N THR A 475 6.55 -30.89 -5.90
CA THR A 475 6.97 -30.04 -4.77
C THR A 475 6.04 -30.20 -3.57
N LEU A 476 4.72 -30.20 -3.79
CA LEU A 476 3.73 -30.38 -2.72
C LEU A 476 3.77 -31.80 -2.16
N SER A 477 3.87 -32.83 -3.01
CA SER A 477 3.95 -34.22 -2.56
C SER A 477 5.19 -34.46 -1.69
N ALA A 478 6.34 -33.89 -2.07
CA ALA A 478 7.54 -33.96 -1.25
C ALA A 478 7.37 -33.23 0.10
N ALA A 479 6.83 -32.00 0.07
CA ALA A 479 6.68 -31.19 1.27
C ALA A 479 5.69 -31.76 2.30
N TYR A 480 4.69 -32.51 1.85
CA TYR A 480 3.63 -33.09 2.69
C TYR A 480 3.68 -34.63 2.77
N ALA A 481 4.79 -35.26 2.41
CA ALA A 481 4.91 -36.72 2.38
C ALA A 481 4.64 -37.37 3.76
N GLY A 482 5.07 -36.73 4.84
CA GLY A 482 4.87 -37.22 6.21
C GLY A 482 3.39 -37.25 6.60
N GLU A 483 2.65 -36.18 6.33
CA GLU A 483 1.22 -36.05 6.63
C GLU A 483 0.33 -36.86 5.68
N ALA A 484 0.82 -37.15 4.48
CA ALA A 484 0.13 -38.04 3.54
C ALA A 484 0.25 -39.52 3.93
N ALA A 485 1.34 -39.89 4.63
CA ALA A 485 1.58 -41.26 5.10
C ALA A 485 0.94 -41.57 6.46
N ALA A 486 0.56 -40.53 7.22
CA ALA A 486 -0.20 -40.62 8.48
C ALA A 486 -1.71 -40.70 8.21
#